data_AF-A0A9X9XDL7-F1
#
_entry.id   AF-A0A9X9XDL7-F1
#
_cell.length_a   1.000
_cell.length_b   1.000
_cell.length_c   1.000
_cell.angle_alpha   90.00
_cell.angle_beta   90.00
_cell.angle_gamma   90.00
#
_symmetry.space_group_name_H-M   'P 1'
#
loop_
_entity.id
_entity.type
_entity.pdbx_description
1 polymer ?
#
loop_
_entity_poly.entity_id
_entity_poly.type
_entity_poly.pdbx_seq_one_letter_code
_entity_poly.pdbx_strand_id
1 'polypeptide(L)'
;MTAADLALALTALACLGLRLAGVWLAGGLTSEHPAIAWATAVAQATLAAFVTLAIVAPAGALAEVPLAARLAGLAVGIAACLAMHRRMLPALMAGLAAMVVVRALL
;
A
#
# COMPACT_ATOMS: atom_id res chain seq x y z
N MET A 1 29.21 -8.69 -15.07
CA MET A 1 28.13 -8.51 -14.08
C MET A 1 28.65 -7.61 -13.00
N THR A 2 28.05 -6.44 -12.82
CA THR A 2 28.40 -5.50 -11.75
C THR A 2 27.83 -6.01 -10.41
N ALA A 3 28.33 -5.48 -9.29
CA ALA A 3 27.79 -5.81 -7.97
C ALA A 3 26.30 -5.47 -7.84
N ALA A 4 25.84 -4.41 -8.53
CA ALA A 4 24.44 -4.01 -8.58
C ALA A 4 23.58 -5.05 -9.30
N ASP A 5 24.06 -5.59 -10.43
CA ASP A 5 23.34 -6.64 -11.19
C ASP A 5 23.13 -7.90 -10.34
N LEU A 6 24.14 -8.28 -9.54
CA LEU A 6 24.05 -9.40 -8.60
C LEU A 6 23.05 -9.13 -7.48
N ALA A 7 23.06 -7.93 -6.89
CA ALA A 7 22.11 -7.56 -5.84
C ALA A 7 20.65 -7.59 -6.36
N LEU A 8 20.42 -7.09 -7.57
CA LEU A 8 19.11 -7.15 -8.22
C LEU A 8 18.69 -8.60 -8.51
N ALA A 9 19.60 -9.42 -9.02
CA ALA A 9 19.31 -10.83 -9.31
C ALA A 9 18.96 -11.62 -8.02
N LEU A 10 19.72 -11.41 -6.94
CA LEU A 10 19.44 -12.04 -5.64
C LEU A 10 18.11 -11.57 -5.05
N THR A 11 17.80 -10.27 -5.16
CA THR A 11 16.51 -9.73 -4.70
C THR A 11 15.35 -10.30 -5.51
N ALA A 12 15.49 -10.40 -6.82
CA ALA A 12 14.48 -11.00 -7.69
C ALA A 12 14.25 -12.48 -7.36
N LEU A 13 15.34 -13.26 -7.17
CA LEU A 13 15.28 -14.66 -6.76
C LEU A 13 14.61 -14.83 -5.40
N ALA A 14 14.95 -13.99 -4.43
CA ALA A 14 14.34 -14.01 -3.09
C ALA A 14 12.84 -13.71 -3.17
N CYS A 15 12.43 -12.65 -3.89
CA CYS A 15 11.03 -12.29 -4.08
C CYS A 15 10.24 -13.41 -4.77
N LEU A 16 10.79 -14.00 -5.84
CA LEU A 16 10.13 -15.08 -6.57
C LEU A 16 10.02 -16.33 -5.70
N GLY A 17 11.07 -16.68 -4.95
CA GLY A 17 11.08 -17.81 -4.03
C GLY A 17 10.02 -17.69 -2.94
N LEU A 18 9.93 -16.53 -2.29
CA LEU A 18 8.89 -16.23 -1.30
C LEU A 18 7.48 -16.29 -1.90
N ARG A 19 7.30 -15.77 -3.13
CA ARG A 19 6.01 -15.82 -3.83
C ARG A 19 5.57 -17.25 -4.10
N LEU A 20 6.48 -18.09 -4.60
CA LEU A 20 6.22 -19.50 -4.90
C LEU A 20 5.94 -20.31 -3.62
N ALA A 21 6.70 -20.08 -2.55
CA ALA A 21 6.45 -20.70 -1.26
C ALA A 21 5.06 -20.35 -0.71
N GLY A 22 4.63 -19.09 -0.86
CA GLY A 22 3.28 -18.67 -0.47
C GLY A 22 2.17 -19.36 -1.29
N VAL A 23 2.36 -19.50 -2.61
CA VAL A 23 1.40 -20.21 -3.48
C VAL A 23 1.32 -21.70 -3.11
N TRP A 24 2.47 -22.33 -2.86
CA TRP A 24 2.52 -23.73 -2.45
C TRP A 24 1.82 -23.96 -1.11
N LEU A 25 2.08 -23.08 -0.13
CA LEU A 25 1.42 -23.11 1.17
C LEU A 25 -0.10 -22.90 1.04
N ALA A 26 -0.54 -21.94 0.22
CA ALA A 26 -1.95 -21.67 -0.01
C ALA A 26 -2.68 -22.82 -0.75
N GLY A 27 -1.99 -23.56 -1.61
CA GLY A 27 -2.57 -24.72 -2.31
C GLY A 27 -2.94 -25.90 -1.41
N GLY A 28 -2.30 -26.02 -0.23
CA GLY A 28 -2.56 -27.11 0.72
C GLY A 28 -3.59 -26.78 1.81
N LEU A 29 -4.02 -25.52 1.93
CA LEU A 29 -4.89 -25.04 3.01
C LEU A 29 -6.24 -24.59 2.46
N THR A 30 -7.33 -25.00 3.11
CA THR A 30 -8.68 -24.51 2.76
C THR A 30 -8.83 -23.03 3.13
N SER A 31 -9.61 -22.26 2.38
CA SER A 31 -9.79 -20.83 2.61
C SER A 31 -10.33 -20.45 4.01
N GLU A 32 -11.01 -21.39 4.68
CA GLU A 32 -11.53 -21.21 6.04
C GLU A 32 -10.54 -21.62 7.14
N HIS A 33 -9.31 -22.02 6.78
CA HIS A 33 -8.32 -22.42 7.77
C HIS A 33 -7.92 -21.24 8.67
N PRO A 34 -7.89 -21.39 10.01
CA PRO A 34 -7.63 -20.30 10.95
C PRO A 34 -6.29 -19.60 10.72
N ALA A 35 -5.28 -20.32 10.23
CA ALA A 35 -3.98 -19.74 9.87
C ALA A 35 -4.07 -18.72 8.72
N ILE A 36 -4.96 -18.93 7.73
CA ILE A 36 -5.17 -17.99 6.62
C ILE A 36 -5.89 -16.74 7.11
N ALA A 37 -6.88 -16.90 7.99
CA ALA A 37 -7.56 -15.77 8.61
C ALA A 37 -6.59 -14.91 9.44
N TRP A 38 -5.73 -15.55 10.24
CA TRP A 38 -4.67 -14.87 10.98
C TRP A 38 -3.68 -14.14 10.06
N ALA A 39 -3.16 -14.82 9.03
CA ALA A 39 -2.22 -14.21 8.08
C ALA A 39 -2.85 -13.02 7.35
N THR A 40 -4.14 -13.10 6.99
CA THR A 40 -4.90 -12.01 6.37
C THR A 40 -5.02 -10.82 7.33
N ALA A 41 -5.36 -11.07 8.60
CA ALA A 41 -5.45 -10.03 9.61
C ALA A 41 -4.09 -9.31 9.80
N VAL A 42 -2.99 -10.07 9.87
CA VAL A 42 -1.62 -9.53 9.95
C VAL A 42 -1.29 -8.69 8.72
N ALA A 43 -1.63 -9.16 7.52
CA ALA A 43 -1.40 -8.42 6.28
C ALA A 43 -2.17 -7.08 6.25
N GLN A 44 -3.45 -7.09 6.66
CA GLN A 44 -4.25 -5.86 6.72
C GLN A 44 -3.74 -4.89 7.79
N ALA A 45 -3.36 -5.40 8.98
CA ALA A 45 -2.77 -4.58 10.04
C ALA A 45 -1.46 -3.92 9.58
N THR A 46 -0.62 -4.67 8.86
CA THR A 46 0.63 -4.17 8.27
C THR A 46 0.36 -3.09 7.23
N LEU A 47 -0.62 -3.29 6.35
CA LEU A 47 -1.02 -2.29 5.35
C LEU A 47 -1.55 -1.00 6.02
N ALA A 48 -2.39 -1.14 7.04
CA ALA A 48 -2.90 -0.01 7.82
C ALA A 48 -1.77 0.75 8.55
N ALA A 49 -0.79 0.03 9.10
CA ALA A 49 0.39 0.63 9.70
C ALA A 49 1.23 1.40 8.68
N PHE A 50 1.45 0.87 7.48
CA PHE A 50 2.16 1.58 6.42
C PHE A 50 1.44 2.85 5.96
N VAL A 51 0.12 2.80 5.81
CA VAL A 51 -0.69 4.00 5.49
C VAL A 51 -0.56 5.03 6.61
N THR A 52 -0.61 4.60 7.87
CA THR A 52 -0.44 5.47 9.04
C THR A 52 0.97 6.10 9.05
N LEU A 53 2.01 5.32 8.79
CA LEU A 53 3.39 5.80 8.68
C LEU A 53 3.53 6.85 7.58
N ALA A 54 2.92 6.65 6.41
CA ALA A 54 2.95 7.64 5.33
C ALA A 54 2.32 9.00 5.74
N ILE A 55 1.36 8.99 6.67
CA ILE A 55 0.69 10.19 7.18
C ILE A 55 1.43 10.80 8.38
N VAL A 56 1.96 10.01 9.30
CA VAL A 56 2.58 10.51 10.54
C VAL A 56 4.06 10.81 10.35
N ALA A 57 4.80 9.91 9.71
CA ALA A 57 6.25 9.98 9.52
C ALA A 57 6.60 9.78 8.04
N PRO A 58 6.29 10.77 7.18
CA PRO A 58 6.51 10.66 5.74
C PRO A 58 8.01 10.57 5.44
N ALA A 59 8.37 9.76 4.45
CA ALA A 59 9.73 9.66 3.94
C ALA A 59 9.78 9.93 2.43
N GLY A 60 10.95 10.31 1.93
CA GLY A 60 11.17 10.60 0.51
C GLY A 60 10.36 11.81 0.03
N ALA A 61 9.82 11.74 -1.18
CA ALA A 61 9.09 12.85 -1.81
C ALA A 61 7.83 13.31 -1.05
N LEU A 62 7.27 12.46 -0.17
CA LEU A 62 6.11 12.82 0.65
C LEU A 62 6.48 13.70 1.85
N ALA A 63 7.76 13.78 2.22
CA ALA A 63 8.23 14.62 3.33
C ALA A 63 8.05 16.12 3.03
N GLU A 64 8.12 16.49 1.74
CA GLU A 64 7.88 17.85 1.24
C GLU A 64 6.39 18.24 1.22
N VAL A 65 5.48 17.34 1.62
CA VAL A 65 4.04 17.57 1.55
C VAL A 65 3.47 17.87 2.94
N PRO A 66 2.81 19.03 3.13
CA PRO A 66 2.26 19.41 4.43
C PRO A 66 1.20 18.40 4.90
N LEU A 67 1.09 18.25 6.23
CA LEU A 67 0.15 17.31 6.85
C LEU A 67 -1.31 17.56 6.40
N ALA A 68 -1.70 18.83 6.26
CA ALA A 68 -3.04 19.21 5.82
C ALA A 68 -3.38 18.65 4.42
N ALA A 69 -2.45 18.71 3.47
CA ALA A 69 -2.64 18.15 2.13
C ALA A 69 -2.77 16.62 2.16
N ARG A 70 -2.01 15.94 3.03
CA ARG A 70 -2.09 14.48 3.20
C ARG A 70 -3.44 14.04 3.79
N LEU A 71 -3.90 14.73 4.83
CA LEU A 71 -5.21 14.45 5.45
C LEU A 71 -6.36 14.78 4.51
N ALA A 72 -6.28 15.87 3.74
CA ALA A 72 -7.27 16.22 2.75
C ALA A 72 -7.35 15.18 1.62
N GLY A 73 -6.21 14.75 1.07
CA GLY A 73 -6.16 13.68 0.06
C GLY A 73 -6.75 12.36 0.56
N LEU A 74 -6.41 11.98 1.80
CA LEU A 74 -6.99 10.80 2.46
C LEU A 74 -8.51 10.92 2.60
N ALA A 75 -9.00 12.04 3.15
CA ALA A 75 -10.41 12.26 3.39
C ALA A 75 -11.23 12.24 2.09
N VAL A 76 -10.75 12.95 1.05
CA VAL A 76 -11.42 12.98 -0.26
C VAL A 76 -11.38 11.62 -0.94
N GLY A 77 -10.25 10.91 -0.87
CA GLY A 77 -10.14 9.55 -1.43
C GLY A 77 -11.11 8.56 -0.78
N ILE A 78 -11.25 8.61 0.55
CA ILE A 78 -12.21 7.78 1.29
C ILE A 78 -13.65 8.16 0.90
N ALA A 79 -13.98 9.45 0.90
CA ALA A 79 -15.31 9.94 0.53
C ALA A 79 -15.70 9.53 -0.89
N ALA A 80 -14.78 9.67 -1.85
CA ALA A 80 -14.99 9.25 -3.24
C ALA A 80 -15.15 7.73 -3.38
N CYS A 81 -14.40 6.93 -2.61
CA CYS A 81 -14.54 5.47 -2.61
C CYS A 81 -15.92 5.02 -2.12
N LEU A 82 -16.42 5.67 -1.06
CA LEU A 82 -17.75 5.42 -0.51
C LEU A 82 -18.86 5.86 -1.48
N ALA A 83 -18.69 7.00 -2.14
CA ALA A 83 -19.67 7.53 -3.09
C ALA A 83 -19.75 6.74 -4.40
N MET A 84 -18.63 6.23 -4.93
CA MET A 84 -18.58 5.53 -6.23
C MET A 84 -18.73 4.00 -6.12
N HIS A 85 -19.43 3.48 -5.10
CA HIS A 85 -19.66 2.03 -4.92
C HIS A 85 -18.38 1.19 -4.99
N ARG A 86 -17.32 1.58 -4.26
CA ARG A 86 -16.03 0.84 -4.20
C ARG A 86 -15.24 0.78 -5.52
N ARG A 87 -15.52 1.65 -6.50
CA ARG A 87 -14.62 1.81 -7.65
C ARG A 87 -13.31 2.47 -7.19
N MET A 88 -12.26 1.66 -7.02
CA MET A 88 -11.00 2.12 -6.43
C MET A 88 -10.28 3.16 -7.30
N LEU A 89 -10.27 2.97 -8.62
CA LEU A 89 -9.52 3.83 -9.54
C LEU A 89 -9.96 5.31 -9.52
N PRO A 90 -11.25 5.65 -9.68
CA PRO A 90 -11.70 7.04 -9.59
C PRO A 90 -11.52 7.63 -8.18
N ALA A 91 -11.67 6.82 -7.14
CA ALA A 91 -11.45 7.27 -5.76
C ALA A 91 -9.99 7.66 -5.49
N LEU A 92 -9.05 6.85 -6.00
CA LEU A 92 -7.62 7.16 -5.95
C LEU A 92 -7.30 8.45 -6.70
N MET A 93 -7.84 8.62 -7.91
CA MET A 93 -7.64 9.85 -8.68
C MET A 93 -8.18 11.09 -7.96
N ALA A 94 -9.37 11.00 -7.34
CA ALA A 94 -9.96 12.10 -6.59
C ALA A 94 -9.11 12.49 -5.36
N GLY A 95 -8.65 11.50 -4.58
CA GLY A 95 -7.80 11.76 -3.41
C GLY A 95 -6.45 12.37 -3.81
N LEU A 96 -5.85 11.89 -4.90
CA LEU A 96 -4.57 12.39 -5.39
C LEU A 96 -4.71 13.82 -5.95
N ALA A 97 -5.77 14.10 -6.70
CA ALA A 97 -6.09 15.44 -7.17
C ALA A 97 -6.29 16.42 -6.00
N ALA A 98 -7.03 16.02 -4.96
CA ALA A 98 -7.24 16.84 -3.78
C ALA A 98 -5.92 17.14 -3.03
N MET A 99 -5.04 16.14 -2.89
CA MET A 99 -3.73 16.33 -2.28
C MET A 99 -2.87 17.34 -3.05
N VAL A 100 -2.89 17.28 -4.39
CA VAL A 100 -2.16 18.23 -5.25
C VAL A 100 -2.74 19.64 -5.13
N VAL A 101 -4.06 19.79 -5.19
CA VAL A 101 -4.73 21.09 -5.07
C VAL A 101 -4.45 21.73 -3.72
N VAL A 102 -4.60 20.99 -2.62
CA VAL A 102 -4.36 21.52 -1.28
C VAL A 102 -2.89 21.85 -1.05
N ARG A 103 -1.97 21.06 -1.60
CA ARG A 103 -0.54 21.38 -1.58
C ARG A 103 -0.22 22.64 -2.38
N ALA A 104 -0.91 22.90 -3.49
CA ALA A 104 -0.67 24.10 -4.29
C ALA A 104 -1.17 25.39 -3.61
N LEU A 105 -2.07 25.26 -2.62
CA LEU A 105 -2.66 26.37 -1.86
C LEU A 105 -1.91 26.70 -0.56
N LEU A 106 -0.99 25.82 -0.11
CA LEU A 106 -0.23 25.93 1.13
C LEU A 106 1.26 26.06 0.84
#